data_AF-A0A358RM83-F1
#
_entry.id   AF-A0A358RM83-F1
#
_cell.length_a   1.000
_cell.length_b   1.000
_cell.length_c   1.000
_cell.angle_alpha   90.00
_cell.angle_beta   90.00
_cell.angle_gamma   90.00
#
_symmetry.space_group_name_H-M   'P 1'
#
loop_
_entity.id
_entity.type
_entity.pdbx_description
1 polymer ?
#
loop_
_entity_poly.entity_id
_entity_poly.type
_entity_poly.pdbx_seq_one_letter_code
_entity_poly.pdbx_strand_id
1 'polypeptide(L)'
;GVESPNNYEVRLGASFEHIVSMSKPNTHQHTIRMGGMMMGVDVKTTSVPICKITNCIFVNKLETKPSTQECIRCGQCNQACPVDLLPQQLYWYAKSEDTDKAMDYNLADCIECRCCDYVCPSHIPLAEYFSFAKALHRKTTEDQYRTDIARERFEFREYRLERNKQERTEMMAAKKEELKKKMANDKVQKDKIAAAMARVKKTKKANDDA
;
A
#
# COMPACT_ATOMS: atom_id res chain seq x y z
N GLY A 1 -17.78 -10.73 -35.40
CA GLY A 1 -19.12 -11.29 -35.19
C GLY A 1 -19.09 -12.78 -35.41
N VAL A 2 -19.87 -13.50 -34.62
CA VAL A 2 -20.11 -14.95 -34.75
C VAL A 2 -21.45 -15.19 -35.43
N GLU A 3 -21.54 -16.20 -36.28
CA GLU A 3 -22.77 -16.52 -37.02
C GLU A 3 -23.84 -17.14 -36.13
N SER A 4 -23.42 -17.94 -35.14
CA SER A 4 -24.32 -18.63 -34.21
C SER A 4 -23.97 -18.30 -32.76
N PRO A 5 -24.43 -17.14 -32.22
CA PRO A 5 -24.26 -16.82 -30.81
C PRO A 5 -25.05 -17.82 -29.96
N ASN A 6 -24.39 -18.44 -28.99
CA ASN A 6 -25.01 -19.47 -28.13
C ASN A 6 -24.36 -19.51 -26.74
N ASN A 7 -25.05 -20.14 -25.79
CA ASN A 7 -24.55 -20.40 -24.44
C ASN A 7 -23.97 -21.81 -24.37
N TYR A 8 -22.78 -21.94 -23.80
CA TYR A 8 -22.07 -23.22 -23.68
C TYR A 8 -21.71 -23.48 -22.22
N GLU A 9 -21.88 -24.71 -21.76
CA GLU A 9 -21.30 -25.19 -20.51
C GLU A 9 -19.92 -25.79 -20.80
N VAL A 10 -18.88 -25.23 -20.17
CA VAL A 10 -17.49 -25.48 -20.52
C VAL A 10 -16.64 -25.70 -19.27
N ARG A 11 -15.59 -26.51 -19.40
CA ARG A 11 -14.63 -26.74 -18.31
C ARG A 11 -13.75 -25.51 -18.11
N LEU A 12 -13.48 -25.19 -16.84
CA LEU A 12 -12.46 -24.20 -16.50
C LEU A 12 -11.11 -24.63 -17.06
N GLY A 13 -10.39 -23.69 -17.68
CA GLY A 13 -9.13 -23.95 -18.38
C GLY A 13 -9.26 -24.21 -19.88
N ALA A 14 -10.47 -24.40 -20.43
CA ALA A 14 -10.65 -24.48 -21.89
C ALA A 14 -10.22 -23.15 -22.56
N SER A 15 -9.66 -23.21 -23.76
CA SER A 15 -9.19 -22.00 -24.46
C SER A 15 -10.36 -21.22 -25.07
N PHE A 16 -10.23 -19.90 -25.14
CA PHE A 16 -11.21 -19.04 -25.81
C PHE A 16 -11.33 -19.40 -27.30
N GLU A 17 -10.21 -19.72 -27.95
CA GLU A 17 -10.16 -20.20 -29.32
C GLU A 17 -11.10 -21.37 -29.58
N HIS A 18 -11.10 -22.37 -28.68
CA HIS A 18 -11.96 -23.53 -28.81
C HIS A 18 -13.44 -23.14 -28.80
N ILE A 19 -13.86 -22.28 -27.86
CA ILE A 19 -15.25 -21.82 -27.78
C ILE A 19 -15.65 -20.97 -28.97
N VAL A 20 -14.79 -20.04 -29.36
CA VAL A 20 -15.07 -19.17 -30.51
C VAL A 20 -15.23 -20.02 -31.77
N SER A 21 -14.43 -21.08 -31.94
CA SER A 21 -14.55 -22.01 -33.07
C SER A 21 -15.91 -22.73 -33.13
N MET A 22 -16.48 -23.08 -31.97
CA MET A 22 -17.81 -23.71 -31.88
C MET A 22 -18.96 -22.78 -32.31
N SER A 23 -18.72 -21.47 -32.30
CA SER A 23 -19.72 -20.44 -32.60
C SER A 23 -19.70 -19.95 -34.06
N LYS A 24 -18.89 -20.59 -34.93
CA LYS A 24 -18.68 -20.23 -36.33
C LYS A 24 -18.32 -18.74 -36.50
N PRO A 25 -17.08 -18.34 -36.18
CA PRO A 25 -16.65 -16.96 -36.30
C PRO A 25 -16.57 -16.59 -37.78
N ASN A 26 -17.02 -15.38 -38.14
CA ASN A 26 -16.94 -14.93 -39.53
C ASN A 26 -15.48 -14.65 -39.94
N THR A 27 -15.22 -14.55 -41.25
CA THR A 27 -13.87 -14.37 -41.83
C THR A 27 -13.22 -12.99 -41.60
N HIS A 28 -13.94 -12.02 -41.05
CA HIS A 28 -13.38 -10.70 -40.76
C HIS A 28 -12.47 -10.71 -39.53
N GLN A 29 -11.64 -9.67 -39.38
CA GLN A 29 -10.87 -9.49 -38.15
C GLN A 29 -11.81 -9.12 -37.00
N HIS A 30 -11.54 -9.71 -35.82
CA HIS A 30 -12.35 -9.53 -34.61
C HIS A 30 -11.50 -9.06 -33.44
N THR A 31 -12.10 -8.24 -32.59
CA THR A 31 -11.62 -8.04 -31.23
C THR A 31 -12.42 -8.91 -30.28
N ILE A 32 -11.74 -9.48 -29.29
CA ILE A 32 -12.36 -10.36 -28.31
C ILE A 32 -12.33 -9.66 -26.97
N ARG A 33 -13.48 -9.58 -26.34
CA ARG A 33 -13.66 -9.01 -25.01
C ARG A 33 -14.15 -10.08 -24.06
N MET A 34 -13.41 -10.30 -22.98
CA MET A 34 -13.79 -11.19 -21.89
C MET A 34 -14.72 -10.45 -20.95
N GLY A 35 -15.89 -11.03 -20.63
CA GLY A 35 -16.94 -10.37 -19.87
C GLY A 35 -17.92 -9.64 -20.79
N GLY A 36 -18.67 -8.67 -20.26
CA GLY A 36 -19.73 -7.97 -21.01
C GLY A 36 -19.22 -6.87 -21.95
N MET A 37 -20.10 -6.35 -22.81
CA MET A 37 -19.78 -5.24 -23.73
C MET A 37 -19.26 -4.00 -22.97
N MET A 38 -19.86 -3.66 -21.84
CA MET A 38 -19.48 -2.49 -21.03
C MET A 38 -18.26 -2.79 -20.15
N MET A 39 -18.38 -3.77 -19.25
CA MET A 39 -17.38 -4.07 -18.20
C MET A 39 -16.29 -5.06 -18.58
N GLY A 40 -16.34 -5.61 -19.80
CA GLY A 40 -15.37 -6.60 -20.21
C GLY A 40 -13.97 -6.04 -20.42
N VAL A 41 -13.00 -6.93 -20.60
CA VAL A 41 -11.60 -6.59 -20.87
C VAL A 41 -11.23 -7.07 -22.26
N ASP A 42 -10.63 -6.18 -23.06
CA ASP A 42 -10.14 -6.54 -24.39
C ASP A 42 -8.93 -7.47 -24.25
N VAL A 43 -9.02 -8.65 -24.89
CA VAL A 43 -7.99 -9.69 -24.82
C VAL A 43 -7.14 -9.63 -26.10
N LYS A 44 -5.82 -9.59 -25.93
CA LYS A 44 -4.87 -9.51 -27.07
C LYS A 44 -4.76 -10.81 -27.87
N THR A 45 -5.04 -11.96 -27.24
CA THR A 45 -4.82 -13.28 -27.82
C THR A 45 -5.95 -14.23 -27.45
N THR A 46 -6.33 -15.11 -28.37
CA THR A 46 -7.38 -16.14 -28.20
C THR A 46 -6.94 -17.34 -27.35
N SER A 47 -5.65 -17.45 -27.05
CA SER A 47 -5.07 -18.55 -26.26
C SER A 47 -5.21 -18.36 -24.75
N VAL A 48 -6.17 -17.54 -24.31
CA VAL A 48 -6.46 -17.32 -22.89
C VAL A 48 -7.41 -18.42 -22.39
N PRO A 49 -7.17 -18.97 -21.19
CA PRO A 49 -8.06 -19.97 -20.60
C PRO A 49 -9.32 -19.33 -20.03
N ILE A 50 -10.39 -20.12 -19.98
CA ILE A 50 -11.62 -19.77 -19.27
C ILE A 50 -11.41 -19.88 -17.77
N CYS A 51 -11.66 -18.77 -17.10
CA CYS A 51 -11.50 -18.62 -15.66
C CYS A 51 -12.88 -18.52 -15.00
N LYS A 52 -12.93 -18.64 -13.68
CA LYS A 52 -14.16 -18.44 -12.89
C LYS A 52 -14.85 -17.09 -13.14
N ILE A 53 -14.07 -16.08 -13.53
CA ILE A 53 -14.56 -14.72 -13.82
C ILE A 53 -15.08 -14.55 -15.25
N THR A 54 -14.89 -15.52 -16.14
CA THR A 54 -15.29 -15.46 -17.54
C THR A 54 -16.78 -15.80 -17.65
N ASN A 55 -17.64 -14.78 -17.68
CA ASN A 55 -19.08 -14.96 -17.86
C ASN A 55 -19.48 -15.09 -19.35
N CYS A 56 -19.01 -14.16 -20.19
CA CYS A 56 -19.31 -14.15 -21.62
C CYS A 56 -18.06 -13.75 -22.43
N ILE A 57 -18.06 -14.11 -23.72
CA ILE A 57 -17.01 -13.76 -24.67
C ILE A 57 -17.66 -12.99 -25.80
N PHE A 58 -17.38 -11.69 -25.89
CA PHE A 58 -17.88 -10.84 -26.97
C PHE A 58 -16.87 -10.83 -28.12
N VAL A 59 -17.34 -11.23 -29.31
CA VAL A 59 -16.55 -11.21 -30.56
C VAL A 59 -17.03 -10.05 -31.42
N ASN A 60 -16.42 -8.90 -31.20
CA ASN A 60 -16.74 -7.66 -31.90
C ASN A 60 -16.02 -7.61 -33.23
N LYS A 61 -16.64 -6.96 -34.23
CA LYS A 61 -15.95 -6.62 -35.47
C LYS A 61 -14.79 -5.69 -35.12
N LEU A 62 -13.64 -5.88 -35.77
CA LEU A 62 -12.55 -4.92 -35.66
C LEU A 62 -13.02 -3.59 -36.28
N GLU A 63 -13.36 -2.64 -35.41
CA GLU A 63 -13.62 -1.26 -35.78
C GLU A 63 -12.43 -0.40 -35.35
N THR A 64 -11.99 0.48 -36.25
CA THR A 64 -11.02 1.52 -35.91
C THR A 64 -11.66 2.44 -34.89
N LYS A 65 -11.18 2.40 -33.65
CA LYS A 65 -11.61 3.35 -32.62
C LYS A 65 -11.33 4.76 -33.15
N PRO A 66 -12.33 5.67 -33.13
CA PRO A 66 -12.10 7.05 -33.53
C PRO A 66 -11.02 7.67 -32.64
N SER A 67 -10.23 8.59 -33.20
CA SER A 67 -9.18 9.26 -32.45
C SER A 67 -9.79 10.11 -31.34
N THR A 68 -9.23 9.99 -30.14
CA THR A 68 -9.64 10.82 -29.00
C THR A 68 -9.39 12.29 -29.33
N GLN A 69 -10.44 13.09 -29.19
CA GLN A 69 -10.42 14.54 -29.35
C GLN A 69 -10.41 15.24 -27.99
N GLU A 70 -10.18 16.55 -27.99
CA GLU A 70 -10.29 17.35 -26.77
C GLU A 70 -11.73 17.45 -26.26
N CYS A 71 -11.88 17.63 -24.94
CA CYS A 71 -13.18 17.75 -24.30
C CYS A 71 -13.86 19.07 -24.69
N ILE A 72 -14.98 19.01 -25.42
CA ILE A 72 -15.80 20.17 -25.80
C ILE A 72 -16.79 20.62 -24.71
N ARG A 73 -16.75 19.99 -23.53
CA ARG A 73 -17.59 20.30 -22.37
C ARG A 73 -19.11 20.21 -22.60
N CYS A 74 -19.57 19.22 -23.38
CA CYS A 74 -20.98 19.03 -23.72
C CYS A 74 -21.90 18.60 -22.56
N GLY A 75 -21.36 18.05 -21.45
CA GLY A 75 -22.14 17.63 -20.28
C GLY A 75 -22.90 16.29 -20.40
N GLN A 76 -22.86 15.62 -21.57
CA GLN A 76 -23.55 14.34 -21.79
C GLN A 76 -23.09 13.22 -20.83
N CYS A 77 -21.82 13.23 -20.43
CA CYS A 77 -21.27 12.26 -19.48
C CYS A 77 -21.92 12.35 -18.08
N ASN A 78 -22.34 13.55 -17.65
CA ASN A 78 -23.01 13.74 -16.36
C ASN A 78 -24.43 13.14 -16.42
N GLN A 79 -25.15 13.33 -17.52
CA GLN A 79 -26.51 12.79 -17.70
C GLN A 79 -26.54 11.26 -17.81
N ALA A 80 -25.49 10.66 -18.37
CA ALA A 80 -25.42 9.21 -18.55
C ALA A 80 -24.86 8.46 -17.32
N CYS A 81 -24.43 9.18 -16.28
CA CYS A 81 -23.82 8.56 -15.11
C CYS A 81 -24.89 7.90 -14.22
N PRO A 82 -24.84 6.57 -13.99
CA PRO A 82 -25.87 5.89 -13.17
C PRO A 82 -25.72 6.14 -11.66
N VAL A 83 -24.63 6.78 -11.24
CA VAL A 83 -24.32 7.11 -9.83
C VAL A 83 -24.24 8.62 -9.61
N ASP A 84 -24.77 9.42 -10.55
CA ASP A 84 -24.91 10.88 -10.44
C ASP A 84 -23.60 11.63 -10.11
N LEU A 85 -22.47 11.12 -10.59
CA LEU A 85 -21.18 11.81 -10.49
C LEU A 85 -21.07 12.96 -11.49
N LEU A 86 -19.99 13.74 -11.37
CA LEU A 86 -19.58 14.75 -12.35
C LEU A 86 -18.35 14.29 -13.15
N PRO A 87 -18.48 13.31 -14.08
CA PRO A 87 -17.37 12.82 -14.91
C PRO A 87 -16.57 13.92 -15.61
N GLN A 88 -17.22 15.02 -15.99
CA GLN A 88 -16.53 16.14 -16.61
C GLN A 88 -15.48 16.77 -15.68
N GLN A 89 -15.80 16.99 -14.41
CA GLN A 89 -14.86 17.56 -13.43
C GLN A 89 -13.80 16.54 -13.05
N LEU A 90 -14.24 15.30 -12.76
CA LEU A 90 -13.36 14.18 -12.46
C LEU A 90 -12.31 13.94 -13.55
N TYR A 91 -12.67 14.13 -14.83
CA TYR A 91 -11.74 14.01 -15.95
C TYR A 91 -10.57 14.97 -15.84
N TRP A 92 -10.83 16.23 -15.49
CA TRP A 92 -9.77 17.23 -15.38
C TRP A 92 -8.82 16.92 -14.22
N TYR A 93 -9.36 16.52 -13.07
CA TYR A 93 -8.54 16.10 -11.92
C TYR A 93 -7.74 14.82 -12.20
N ALA A 94 -8.37 13.83 -12.83
CA ALA A 94 -7.69 12.60 -13.21
C ALA A 94 -6.60 12.84 -14.28
N LYS A 95 -6.86 13.73 -15.25
CA LYS A 95 -5.88 14.11 -16.29
C LYS A 95 -4.70 14.88 -15.72
N SER A 96 -4.90 15.70 -14.68
CA SER A 96 -3.82 16.42 -14.00
C SER A 96 -3.15 15.60 -12.88
N GLU A 97 -3.50 14.32 -12.73
CA GLU A 97 -3.01 13.43 -11.67
C GLU A 97 -3.29 13.95 -10.24
N ASP A 98 -4.27 14.85 -10.09
CA ASP A 98 -4.69 15.42 -8.81
C ASP A 98 -5.72 14.48 -8.17
N THR A 99 -5.21 13.36 -7.63
CA THR A 99 -6.08 12.29 -7.12
C THR A 99 -6.85 12.69 -5.87
N ASP A 100 -6.30 13.60 -5.06
CA ASP A 100 -6.92 14.02 -3.81
C ASP A 100 -8.19 14.83 -4.09
N LYS A 101 -8.12 15.81 -5.01
CA LYS A 101 -9.33 16.49 -5.49
C LYS A 101 -10.29 15.56 -6.19
N ALA A 102 -9.80 14.57 -6.93
CA ALA A 102 -10.70 13.61 -7.55
C ALA A 102 -11.49 12.82 -6.49
N MET A 103 -10.86 12.45 -5.37
CA MET A 103 -11.53 11.81 -4.24
C MET A 103 -12.52 12.75 -3.53
N ASP A 104 -12.20 14.04 -3.40
CA ASP A 104 -13.14 15.05 -2.87
C ASP A 104 -14.42 15.16 -3.73
N TYR A 105 -14.31 14.85 -5.02
CA TYR A 105 -15.43 14.76 -5.97
C TYR A 105 -16.03 13.35 -6.09
N ASN A 106 -15.88 12.53 -5.05
CA ASN A 106 -16.46 11.18 -4.93
C ASN A 106 -16.01 10.21 -6.03
N LEU A 107 -14.76 10.31 -6.51
CA LEU A 107 -14.22 9.35 -7.47
C LEU A 107 -14.31 7.90 -6.95
N ALA A 108 -14.24 7.68 -5.64
CA ALA A 108 -14.36 6.37 -5.01
C ALA A 108 -15.68 5.64 -5.37
N ASP A 109 -16.77 6.38 -5.56
CA ASP A 109 -18.11 5.84 -5.85
C ASP A 109 -18.29 5.43 -7.32
N CYS A 110 -17.36 5.81 -8.19
CA CYS A 110 -17.42 5.42 -9.59
C CYS A 110 -17.38 3.89 -9.72
N ILE A 111 -18.38 3.26 -10.32
CA ILE A 111 -18.41 1.79 -10.52
C ILE A 111 -17.74 1.33 -11.81
N GLU A 112 -17.06 2.24 -12.51
CA GLU A 112 -16.33 1.95 -13.76
C GLU A 112 -17.22 1.38 -14.88
N CYS A 113 -18.51 1.76 -14.88
CA CYS A 113 -19.55 1.28 -15.80
C CYS A 113 -19.32 1.64 -17.29
N ARG A 114 -18.41 2.57 -17.59
CA ARG A 114 -18.10 3.08 -18.95
C ARG A 114 -19.26 3.74 -19.70
N CYS A 115 -20.38 4.06 -19.05
CA CYS A 115 -21.48 4.81 -19.68
C CYS A 115 -21.02 6.17 -20.21
N CYS A 116 -20.13 6.83 -19.48
CA CYS A 116 -19.56 8.13 -19.85
C CYS A 116 -18.65 8.07 -21.09
N ASP A 117 -17.92 6.98 -21.30
CA ASP A 117 -17.06 6.75 -22.47
C ASP A 117 -17.93 6.64 -23.74
N TYR A 118 -19.01 5.88 -23.65
CA TYR A 118 -19.89 5.56 -24.77
C TYR A 118 -20.61 6.80 -25.31
N VAL A 119 -21.10 7.68 -24.42
CA VAL A 119 -21.83 8.88 -24.82
C VAL A 119 -20.91 10.05 -25.20
N CYS A 120 -19.60 9.93 -25.03
CA CYS A 120 -18.68 11.04 -25.26
C CYS A 120 -18.51 11.33 -26.78
N PRO A 121 -18.88 12.53 -27.27
CA PRO A 121 -18.70 12.87 -28.69
C PRO A 121 -17.23 13.06 -29.06
N SER A 122 -16.38 13.34 -28.08
CA SER A 122 -14.92 13.45 -28.25
C SER A 122 -14.21 12.09 -28.14
N HIS A 123 -14.94 10.99 -27.91
CA HIS A 123 -14.39 9.64 -27.75
C HIS A 123 -13.26 9.56 -26.70
N ILE A 124 -13.46 10.24 -25.56
CA ILE A 124 -12.52 10.23 -24.43
C ILE A 124 -12.81 8.99 -23.57
N PRO A 125 -11.81 8.15 -23.27
CA PRO A 125 -11.96 6.98 -22.40
C PRO A 125 -11.96 7.41 -20.91
N LEU A 126 -13.00 8.10 -20.48
CA LEU A 126 -13.16 8.68 -19.14
C LEU A 126 -12.97 7.63 -18.02
N ALA A 127 -13.55 6.45 -18.18
CA ALA A 127 -13.43 5.37 -17.20
C ALA A 127 -11.98 4.90 -17.03
N GLU A 128 -11.16 4.91 -18.08
CA GLU A 128 -9.73 4.55 -17.97
C GLU A 128 -8.97 5.58 -17.13
N TYR A 129 -9.25 6.87 -17.29
CA TYR A 129 -8.71 7.93 -16.43
C TYR A 129 -9.15 7.75 -14.98
N PHE A 130 -10.40 7.35 -14.74
CA PHE A 130 -10.91 7.14 -13.39
C PHE A 130 -10.28 5.91 -12.72
N SER A 131 -10.19 4.77 -13.42
CA SER A 131 -9.49 3.59 -12.91
C SER A 131 -8.01 3.91 -12.63
N PHE A 132 -7.35 4.68 -13.50
CA PHE A 132 -5.97 5.12 -13.29
C PHE A 132 -5.84 5.99 -12.04
N ALA A 133 -6.68 7.02 -11.89
CA ALA A 133 -6.64 7.92 -10.74
C ALA A 133 -6.92 7.18 -9.41
N LYS A 134 -7.85 6.21 -9.39
CA LYS A 134 -8.07 5.37 -8.20
C LYS A 134 -6.86 4.49 -7.88
N ALA A 135 -6.26 3.87 -8.90
CA ALA A 135 -5.07 3.04 -8.71
C ALA A 135 -3.90 3.86 -8.19
N LEU A 136 -3.72 5.08 -8.72
CA LEU A 136 -2.71 6.02 -8.27
C LEU A 136 -2.95 6.44 -6.80
N HIS A 137 -4.17 6.82 -6.44
CA HIS A 137 -4.51 7.16 -5.05
C HIS A 137 -4.27 6.00 -4.08
N ARG A 138 -4.69 4.78 -4.47
CA ARG A 138 -4.45 3.57 -3.67
C ARG A 138 -2.96 3.34 -3.45
N LYS A 139 -2.14 3.51 -4.47
CA LYS A 139 -0.68 3.37 -4.35
C LYS A 139 -0.09 4.41 -3.41
N THR A 140 -0.47 5.68 -3.58
CA THR A 140 -0.01 6.78 -2.72
C THR A 140 -0.38 6.58 -1.26
N THR A 141 -1.63 6.18 -0.99
CA THR A 141 -2.12 5.90 0.38
C THR A 141 -1.42 4.68 1.00
N GLU A 142 -1.20 3.60 0.24
CA GLU A 142 -0.44 2.44 0.70
C GLU A 142 1.03 2.82 1.04
N ASP A 143 1.67 3.66 0.23
CA ASP A 143 3.04 4.11 0.47
C ASP A 143 3.15 5.06 1.68
N GLN A 144 2.17 5.95 1.87
CA GLN A 144 2.06 6.80 3.06
C GLN A 144 1.90 5.94 4.32
N TYR A 145 0.95 5.00 4.32
CA TYR A 145 0.72 4.09 5.44
C TYR A 145 1.97 3.29 5.81
N ARG A 146 2.72 2.78 4.82
CA ARG A 146 3.99 2.08 5.05
C ARG A 146 5.05 2.99 5.68
N THR A 147 5.11 4.25 5.26
CA THR A 147 6.01 5.26 5.80
C THR A 147 5.66 5.60 7.25
N ASP A 148 4.37 5.75 7.55
CA ASP A 148 3.88 6.05 8.89
C ASP A 148 4.21 4.91 9.87
N ILE A 149 3.97 3.66 9.48
CA ILE A 149 4.35 2.49 10.28
C ILE A 149 5.87 2.46 10.52
N ALA A 150 6.68 2.77 9.50
CA ALA A 150 8.13 2.77 9.64
C ALA A 150 8.59 3.85 10.63
N ARG A 151 7.97 5.04 10.59
CA ARG A 151 8.21 6.12 11.54
C ARG A 151 7.85 5.72 12.97
N GLU A 152 6.66 5.17 13.20
CA GLU A 152 6.23 4.70 14.52
C GLU A 152 7.19 3.65 15.10
N ARG A 153 7.66 2.71 14.27
CA ARG A 153 8.65 1.69 14.67
C ARG A 153 9.99 2.31 15.04
N PHE A 154 10.42 3.34 14.32
CA PHE A 154 11.67 4.05 14.58
C PHE A 154 11.59 4.81 15.90
N GLU A 155 10.52 5.59 16.11
CA GLU A 155 10.27 6.34 17.34
C GLU A 155 10.22 5.41 18.57
N PHE A 156 9.54 4.27 18.46
CA PHE A 156 9.50 3.26 19.54
C PHE A 156 10.89 2.65 19.83
N ARG A 157 11.72 2.46 18.80
CA ARG A 157 13.10 1.98 18.97
C ARG A 157 13.97 3.01 19.68
N GLU A 158 13.87 4.29 19.31
CA GLU A 158 14.60 5.37 19.97
C GLU A 158 14.20 5.48 21.44
N TYR A 159 12.90 5.51 21.73
CA TYR A 159 12.39 5.51 23.10
C TYR A 159 12.95 4.37 23.95
N ARG A 160 12.97 3.15 23.41
CA ARG A 160 13.58 1.99 24.10
C ARG A 160 15.08 2.15 24.34
N LEU A 161 15.81 2.68 23.37
CA LEU A 161 17.26 2.88 23.50
C LEU A 161 17.58 3.94 24.54
N GLU A 162 16.81 5.03 24.55
CA GLU A 162 16.99 6.15 25.48
C GLU A 162 16.66 5.72 26.92
N ARG A 163 15.55 4.99 27.12
CA ARG A 163 15.22 4.36 28.41
C ARG A 163 16.34 3.44 28.89
N ASN A 164 16.82 2.53 28.05
CA ASN A 164 17.92 1.62 28.40
C ASN A 164 19.22 2.37 28.73
N LYS A 165 19.49 3.50 28.06
CA LYS A 165 20.66 4.35 28.33
C LYS A 165 20.52 5.02 29.70
N GLN A 166 19.35 5.57 30.01
CA GLN A 166 19.04 6.18 31.32
C GLN A 166 19.20 5.15 32.45
N GLU A 167 18.54 3.99 32.34
CA GLU A 167 18.65 2.88 33.32
C GLU A 167 20.11 2.43 33.53
N ARG A 168 20.90 2.33 32.44
CA ARG A 168 22.34 2.00 32.53
C ARG A 168 23.14 3.09 33.24
N THR A 169 22.89 4.36 32.94
CA THR A 169 23.60 5.47 33.60
C THR A 169 23.26 5.55 35.09
N GLU A 170 22.00 5.33 35.46
CA GLU A 170 21.57 5.29 36.86
C GLU A 170 22.19 4.11 37.61
N MET A 171 22.18 2.90 37.02
CA MET A 171 22.86 1.74 37.61
C MET A 171 24.36 1.96 37.80
N MET A 172 25.03 2.59 36.83
CA MET A 172 26.47 2.90 36.93
C MET A 172 26.74 3.97 38.00
N ALA A 173 25.87 4.97 38.12
CA ALA A 173 25.95 5.98 39.18
C ALA A 173 25.76 5.34 40.57
N ALA A 174 24.73 4.51 40.76
CA ALA A 174 24.47 3.79 42.00
C ALA A 174 25.64 2.86 42.39
N LYS A 175 26.18 2.08 41.44
CA LYS A 175 27.37 1.24 41.68
C LYS A 175 28.60 2.06 42.05
N LYS A 176 28.80 3.22 41.42
CA LYS A 176 29.91 4.14 41.75
C LYS A 176 29.76 4.71 43.16
N GLU A 177 28.55 5.08 43.57
CA GLU A 177 28.27 5.53 44.94
C GLU A 177 28.48 4.43 45.97
N GLU A 178 28.03 3.20 45.69
CA GLU A 178 28.27 2.04 46.57
C GLU A 178 29.76 1.74 46.70
N LEU A 179 30.52 1.76 45.60
CA LEU A 179 31.98 1.59 45.63
C LEU A 179 32.65 2.69 46.44
N LYS A 180 32.25 3.96 46.29
CA LYS A 180 32.76 5.06 47.12
C LYS A 180 32.45 4.84 48.61
N LYS A 181 31.23 4.41 48.96
CA LYS A 181 30.84 4.07 50.34
C LYS A 181 31.66 2.91 50.89
N LYS A 182 31.87 1.84 50.10
CA LYS A 182 32.72 0.69 50.47
C LYS A 182 34.17 1.10 50.66
N MET A 183 34.74 1.89 49.76
CA MET A 183 36.12 2.42 49.89
C MET A 183 36.28 3.35 51.08
N ALA A 184 35.27 4.17 51.40
CA ALA A 184 35.26 5.01 52.60
C ALA A 184 35.22 4.15 53.88
N ASN A 185 34.38 3.11 53.92
CA ASN A 185 34.32 2.16 55.03
C ASN A 185 35.62 1.37 55.19
N ASP A 186 36.22 0.88 54.10
CA ASP A 186 37.51 0.17 54.13
C ASP A 186 38.65 1.06 54.64
N LYS A 187 38.65 2.35 54.27
CA LYS A 187 39.62 3.32 54.79
C LYS A 187 39.44 3.54 56.29
N VAL A 188 38.20 3.71 56.75
CA VAL A 188 37.87 3.83 58.19
C VAL A 188 38.25 2.57 58.96
N GLN A 189 38.06 1.37 58.40
CA GLN A 189 38.48 0.11 59.02
C GLN A 189 40.01 -0.02 59.07
N LYS A 190 40.73 0.34 58.00
CA LYS A 190 42.20 0.35 58.00
C LYS A 190 42.78 1.34 59.00
N ASP A 191 42.20 2.53 59.12
CA ASP A 191 42.64 3.55 60.09
C ASP A 191 42.40 3.09 61.53
N LYS A 192 41.28 2.39 61.81
CA LYS A 192 41.01 1.78 63.13
C LYS A 192 41.97 0.63 63.46
N ILE A 193 42.29 -0.23 62.50
CA ILE A 193 43.25 -1.34 62.67
C ILE A 193 44.66 -0.80 62.91
N ALA A 194 45.08 0.22 62.17
CA ALA A 194 46.38 0.88 62.37
C ALA A 194 46.49 1.53 63.77
N ALA A 195 45.42 2.21 64.22
CA ALA A 195 45.36 2.78 65.56
C ALA A 195 45.40 1.70 66.67
N ALA A 196 44.73 0.55 66.47
CA ALA A 196 44.78 -0.58 67.39
C ALA A 196 46.17 -1.23 67.42
N MET A 197 46.82 -1.43 66.28
CA MET A 197 48.19 -1.97 66.20
C MET A 197 49.22 -1.04 66.83
N ALA A 198 49.07 0.29 66.69
CA ALA A 198 49.93 1.26 67.36
C ALA A 198 49.77 1.24 68.89
N ARG A 199 48.55 0.97 69.39
CA ARG A 199 48.30 0.76 70.83
C ARG A 199 48.97 -0.51 71.34
N VAL A 200 48.83 -1.64 70.64
CA VAL A 200 49.46 -2.92 71.00
C VAL A 200 51.00 -2.83 70.96
N LYS A 201 51.57 -2.09 69.99
CA LYS A 201 53.02 -1.89 69.89
C LYS A 201 53.57 -1.01 71.03
N LYS A 202 52.77 -0.06 71.54
CA LYS A 202 53.09 0.70 72.76
C LYS A 202 53.02 -0.17 74.02
N THR A 203 52.08 -1.10 74.11
CA THR A 203 51.98 -2.03 75.25
C THR A 203 53.11 -3.06 75.25
N LYS A 204 53.54 -3.55 74.08
CA LYS A 204 54.71 -4.45 73.97
C LYS A 204 56.02 -3.76 74.33
N LYS A 205 56.24 -2.50 73.90
CA LYS A 205 57.41 -1.72 74.35
C LYS A 205 57.43 -1.46 75.86
N ALA A 206 56.28 -1.38 76.51
CA ALA A 206 56.20 -1.23 77.96
C ALA A 206 56.44 -2.56 78.73
N ASN A 207 56.41 -3.71 78.05
CA ASN A 207 56.65 -5.03 78.63
C ASN A 207 58.06 -5.58 78.35
N ASP A 208 58.81 -4.98 77.41
CA ASP A 208 60.21 -5.35 77.12
C ASP A 208 61.23 -4.50 77.93
N ASP A 209 60.76 -3.49 78.68
CA ASP A 209 61.57 -2.60 79.55
C ASP A 209 61.33 -2.86 81.07
N ALA A 210 60.83 -4.05 81.44
CA ALA A 210 60.65 -4.52 82.83
C ALA A 210 61.37 -5.87 83.03
#